data_AF-A0A1T5A336-F1
#
_entry.id   AF-A0A1T5A336-F1
#
_cell.length_a   1.000
_cell.length_b   1.000
_cell.length_c   1.000
_cell.angle_alpha   90.00
_cell.angle_beta   90.00
_cell.angle_gamma   90.00
#
_symmetry.space_group_name_H-M   'P 1'
#
loop_
_entity.id
_entity.type
_entity.pdbx_description
1 polymer ?
#
loop_
_entity_poly.entity_id
_entity_poly.type
_entity_poly.pdbx_seq_one_letter_code
_entity_poly.pdbx_strand_id
1 'polypeptide(L)'
;MINFKSLTDLPKMKISENPSMQHYNPVTMQELFTIQNVANQINSKAQIFLVIGVGGSFLGARAVIDALTPYFQTNNSVEILYAGNNMSGAYLKQLLSYLDTKDVYVNVISKSGSTMEPALAFRVVKKYMERRYSKETRKRIIVTTDSEKGILRKITLEEGYRQFIVPTEVGGRYSVFTPVGLLPIAVAGIDIEAFVRGGRQAELDFSSDSNSAVDYAYNRYALYKQGYSVELLASFEPRLNKLHEWWKQLFGESEGKENKGLYPSTVNYSTDLHAIGQFIQEGSRIMFETLIHFDNIEEDIEIPFAAENIDGLNYLAGRSMNDINATSKDGVALAHEEGGVPVIRIELPKLDAYHVGYLMMFFMKACVISANLLEVNPFDQPGVEAYKKKMLELLKEDVVKVRA
;
A
#
# COMPACT_ATOMS: atom_id res chain seq x y z
N MET A 1 16.82 10.60 -7.91
CA MET A 1 15.89 10.46 -6.77
C MET A 1 15.90 9.04 -6.22
N ILE A 2 15.78 7.99 -7.05
CA ILE A 2 16.14 6.63 -6.65
C ILE A 2 17.61 6.36 -7.01
N ASN A 3 18.38 5.79 -6.09
CA ASN A 3 19.64 5.11 -6.40
C ASN A 3 19.33 3.63 -6.62
N PHE A 4 19.22 3.24 -7.89
CA PHE A 4 18.93 1.87 -8.29
C PHE A 4 20.22 1.14 -8.62
N LYS A 5 20.51 0.05 -7.90
CA LYS A 5 21.65 -0.82 -8.22
C LYS A 5 21.12 -2.08 -8.91
N SER A 6 21.37 -2.15 -10.21
CA SER A 6 21.11 -3.33 -11.05
C SER A 6 22.04 -4.47 -10.69
N LEU A 7 21.61 -5.71 -10.98
CA LEU A 7 22.53 -6.83 -11.11
C LEU A 7 23.54 -6.53 -12.22
N THR A 8 24.83 -6.73 -11.96
CA THR A 8 25.94 -6.30 -12.84
C THR A 8 26.01 -7.06 -14.16
N ASP A 9 25.41 -8.26 -14.20
CA ASP A 9 25.61 -9.23 -15.29
C ASP A 9 24.39 -9.34 -16.22
N LEU A 10 23.36 -8.50 -16.02
CA LEU A 10 22.15 -8.51 -16.85
C LEU A 10 22.20 -7.43 -17.93
N PRO A 11 21.83 -7.75 -19.19
CA PRO A 11 21.86 -6.79 -20.29
C PRO A 11 20.88 -5.64 -20.05
N LYS A 12 21.35 -4.40 -20.18
CA LYS A 12 20.48 -3.22 -20.24
C LYS A 12 19.68 -3.26 -21.53
N MET A 13 18.35 -3.26 -21.44
CA MET A 13 17.46 -3.30 -22.58
C MET A 13 16.63 -2.02 -22.70
N LYS A 14 16.35 -1.61 -23.94
CA LYS A 14 15.40 -0.54 -24.27
C LYS A 14 14.07 -1.18 -24.67
N ILE A 15 12.98 -0.69 -24.10
CA ILE A 15 11.63 -1.09 -24.53
C ILE A 15 11.25 -0.40 -25.84
N SER A 16 10.45 -1.08 -26.66
CA SER A 16 9.89 -0.53 -27.90
C SER A 16 8.72 0.42 -27.64
N GLU A 17 7.99 0.23 -26.54
CA GLU A 17 6.89 1.10 -26.10
C GLU A 17 6.93 1.29 -24.58
N ASN A 18 7.11 2.54 -24.15
CA ASN A 18 7.12 2.93 -22.75
C ASN A 18 5.72 3.39 -22.29
N PRO A 19 5.01 2.62 -21.43
CA PRO A 19 3.60 2.91 -21.11
C PRO A 19 3.48 4.20 -20.28
N SER A 20 2.68 5.16 -20.72
CA SER A 20 2.43 6.39 -19.95
C SER A 20 1.69 6.09 -18.65
N MET A 21 2.12 6.75 -17.56
CA MET A 21 1.46 6.64 -16.25
C MET A 21 0.63 7.86 -15.86
N GLN A 22 0.60 8.91 -16.70
CA GLN A 22 -0.02 10.20 -16.38
C GLN A 22 -1.50 10.09 -15.97
N HIS A 23 -2.23 9.09 -16.46
CA HIS A 23 -3.63 8.87 -16.09
C HIS A 23 -3.84 8.32 -14.67
N TYR A 24 -2.78 7.81 -14.03
CA TYR A 24 -2.81 7.22 -12.70
C TYR A 24 -2.47 8.21 -11.59
N ASN A 25 -2.10 9.45 -11.95
CA ASN A 25 -2.01 10.60 -11.05
C ASN A 25 -2.85 11.79 -11.57
N PRO A 26 -4.18 11.61 -11.73
CA PRO A 26 -5.02 12.56 -12.48
C PRO A 26 -5.47 13.77 -11.66
N VAL A 27 -5.16 13.80 -10.35
CA VAL A 27 -5.72 14.78 -9.42
C VAL A 27 -5.31 16.20 -9.80
N THR A 28 -6.24 17.14 -9.78
CA THR A 28 -5.94 18.56 -10.05
C THR A 28 -5.55 19.29 -8.77
N MET A 29 -4.90 20.46 -8.87
CA MET A 29 -4.64 21.30 -7.68
C MET A 29 -5.93 21.70 -6.95
N GLN A 30 -7.01 21.95 -7.70
CA GLN A 30 -8.31 22.27 -7.14
C GLN A 30 -8.91 21.09 -6.36
N GLU A 31 -8.73 19.87 -6.87
CA GLU A 31 -9.18 18.66 -6.19
C GLU A 31 -8.35 18.39 -4.93
N LEU A 32 -7.02 18.56 -4.98
CA LEU A 32 -6.15 18.48 -3.80
C LEU A 32 -6.57 19.47 -2.72
N PHE A 33 -6.79 20.73 -3.08
CA PHE A 33 -7.28 21.75 -2.16
C PHE A 33 -8.64 21.35 -1.55
N THR A 34 -9.53 20.77 -2.36
CA THR A 34 -10.84 20.28 -1.89
C THR A 34 -10.67 19.14 -0.88
N ILE A 35 -9.81 18.16 -1.18
CA ILE A 35 -9.51 17.04 -0.28
C ILE A 35 -8.92 17.55 1.03
N GLN A 36 -7.93 18.46 0.97
CA GLN A 36 -7.28 19.02 2.15
C GLN A 36 -8.28 19.79 3.03
N ASN A 37 -9.17 20.58 2.45
CA ASN A 37 -10.21 21.27 3.20
C ASN A 37 -11.18 20.31 3.89
N VAL A 38 -11.55 19.21 3.23
CA VAL A 38 -12.38 18.18 3.84
C VAL A 38 -11.63 17.48 4.97
N ALA A 39 -10.34 17.17 4.80
CA ALA A 39 -9.50 16.60 5.85
C ALA A 39 -9.41 17.53 7.08
N ASN A 40 -9.18 18.83 6.88
CA ASN A 40 -9.16 19.82 7.96
C ASN A 40 -10.51 19.91 8.70
N GLN A 41 -11.63 19.83 7.97
CA GLN A 41 -12.96 19.77 8.59
C GLN A 41 -13.16 18.51 9.43
N ILE A 42 -12.63 17.38 9.01
CA ILE A 42 -12.68 16.12 9.76
C ILE A 42 -11.77 16.23 11.01
N ASN A 43 -10.54 16.69 10.85
CA ASN A 43 -9.56 16.79 11.93
C ASN A 43 -9.98 17.71 13.08
N SER A 44 -10.83 18.71 12.80
CA SER A 44 -11.38 19.59 13.84
C SER A 44 -12.57 19.01 14.61
N LYS A 45 -13.13 17.87 14.18
CA LYS A 45 -14.41 17.34 14.70
C LYS A 45 -14.39 15.84 14.99
N ALA A 46 -13.40 15.11 14.51
CA ALA A 46 -13.31 13.67 14.63
C ALA A 46 -12.19 13.30 15.60
N GLN A 47 -12.41 12.21 16.32
CA GLN A 47 -11.33 11.44 16.94
C GLN A 47 -11.00 10.21 16.11
N ILE A 48 -11.96 9.71 15.31
CA ILE A 48 -11.80 8.56 14.44
C ILE A 48 -12.23 8.90 13.02
N PHE A 49 -11.40 8.50 12.05
CA PHE A 49 -11.78 8.39 10.65
C PHE A 49 -11.78 6.92 10.23
N LEU A 50 -12.98 6.36 10.07
CA LEU A 50 -13.17 4.98 9.68
C LEU A 50 -13.23 4.85 8.15
N VAL A 51 -12.25 4.17 7.57
CA VAL A 51 -12.20 3.84 6.15
C VAL A 51 -12.83 2.46 5.93
N ILE A 52 -13.84 2.39 5.06
CA ILE A 52 -14.48 1.13 4.65
C ILE A 52 -14.05 0.79 3.23
N GLY A 53 -13.25 -0.25 3.05
CA GLY A 53 -12.71 -0.65 1.75
C GLY A 53 -11.89 -1.93 1.82
N VAL A 54 -11.58 -2.53 0.67
CA VAL A 54 -10.74 -3.74 0.55
C VAL A 54 -9.89 -3.66 -0.71
N GLY A 55 -8.76 -4.39 -0.73
CA GLY A 55 -7.82 -4.39 -1.84
C GLY A 55 -7.26 -2.98 -2.09
N GLY A 56 -7.37 -2.49 -3.34
CA GLY A 56 -6.85 -1.18 -3.72
C GLY A 56 -7.52 0.00 -3.00
N SER A 57 -8.78 -0.18 -2.54
CA SER A 57 -9.51 0.79 -1.72
C SER A 57 -9.05 0.85 -0.25
N PHE A 58 -8.01 0.09 0.11
CA PHE A 58 -7.52 -0.06 1.48
C PHE A 58 -5.99 -0.02 1.54
N LEU A 59 -5.30 -0.87 0.77
CA LEU A 59 -3.87 -1.11 0.88
C LEU A 59 -3.04 0.14 0.53
N GLY A 60 -3.37 0.87 -0.53
CA GLY A 60 -2.60 2.05 -0.94
C GLY A 60 -2.62 3.16 0.13
N ALA A 61 -3.80 3.52 0.61
CA ALA A 61 -3.94 4.51 1.69
C ALA A 61 -3.20 4.07 2.96
N ARG A 62 -3.41 2.82 3.38
CA ARG A 62 -2.80 2.30 4.60
C ARG A 62 -1.27 2.17 4.48
N ALA A 63 -0.75 1.80 3.32
CA ALA A 63 0.69 1.78 3.06
C ALA A 63 1.35 3.13 3.37
N VAL A 64 0.76 4.21 2.85
CA VAL A 64 1.28 5.57 3.05
C VAL A 64 1.10 6.04 4.49
N ILE A 65 -0.07 5.75 5.10
CA ILE A 65 -0.36 6.14 6.48
C ILE A 65 0.58 5.43 7.45
N ASP A 66 0.72 4.11 7.37
CA ASP A 66 1.58 3.35 8.28
C ASP A 66 3.06 3.73 8.06
N ALA A 67 3.48 4.03 6.82
CA ALA A 67 4.85 4.46 6.50
C ALA A 67 5.23 5.82 7.09
N LEU A 68 4.28 6.75 7.23
CA LEU A 68 4.55 8.18 7.48
C LEU A 68 3.93 8.72 8.78
N THR A 69 3.25 7.89 9.55
CA THR A 69 2.76 8.26 10.89
C THR A 69 3.70 7.73 12.00
N PRO A 70 3.65 8.30 13.21
CA PRO A 70 4.47 7.84 14.32
C PRO A 70 4.20 6.37 14.69
N TYR A 71 5.24 5.64 15.12
CA TYR A 71 5.11 4.25 15.60
C TYR A 71 4.09 4.09 16.73
N PHE A 72 3.99 5.10 17.59
CA PHE A 72 3.06 5.16 18.71
C PHE A 72 2.36 6.53 18.70
N GLN A 73 1.03 6.53 18.73
CA GLN A 73 0.28 7.77 18.82
C GLN A 73 0.42 8.39 20.21
N THR A 74 1.03 9.58 20.28
CA THR A 74 1.26 10.33 21.52
C THR A 74 0.44 11.61 21.62
N ASN A 75 -0.21 12.01 20.53
CA ASN A 75 -1.04 13.21 20.43
C ASN A 75 -2.52 12.85 20.19
N ASN A 76 -3.40 13.84 20.31
CA ASN A 76 -4.82 13.70 20.02
C ASN A 76 -5.13 13.79 18.50
N SER A 77 -4.24 13.29 17.63
CA SER A 77 -4.51 13.24 16.20
C SER A 77 -5.68 12.30 15.89
N VAL A 78 -6.33 12.48 14.74
CA VAL A 78 -7.39 11.57 14.30
C VAL A 78 -6.81 10.17 14.06
N GLU A 79 -7.35 9.19 14.76
CA GLU A 79 -6.98 7.79 14.56
C GLU A 79 -7.71 7.24 13.32
N ILE A 80 -6.94 6.66 12.39
CA ILE A 80 -7.47 6.05 11.17
C ILE A 80 -7.73 4.56 11.43
N LEU A 81 -8.98 4.15 11.29
CA LEU A 81 -9.39 2.75 11.44
C LEU A 81 -9.95 2.19 10.14
N TYR A 82 -10.04 0.88 10.05
CA TYR A 82 -10.45 0.18 8.83
C TYR A 82 -11.58 -0.81 9.10
N ALA A 83 -12.51 -0.93 8.16
CA ALA A 83 -13.53 -1.97 8.16
C ALA A 83 -13.85 -2.40 6.73
N GLY A 84 -14.58 -3.51 6.58
CA GLY A 84 -14.95 -4.01 5.24
C GLY A 84 -13.78 -4.57 4.43
N ASN A 85 -12.59 -4.70 5.04
CA ASN A 85 -11.41 -5.40 4.51
C ASN A 85 -11.35 -6.87 4.97
N ASN A 86 -12.34 -7.33 5.74
CA ASN A 86 -12.54 -8.71 6.17
C ASN A 86 -14.03 -8.94 6.53
N MET A 87 -14.42 -10.20 6.74
CA MET A 87 -15.79 -10.60 7.13
C MET A 87 -15.91 -11.04 8.60
N SER A 88 -14.97 -10.67 9.47
CA SER A 88 -15.01 -11.08 10.89
C SER A 88 -16.06 -10.27 11.64
N GLY A 89 -17.17 -10.93 12.01
CA GLY A 89 -18.21 -10.32 12.84
C GLY A 89 -17.70 -9.90 14.24
N ALA A 90 -16.73 -10.63 14.79
CA ALA A 90 -16.09 -10.27 16.06
C ALA A 90 -15.29 -8.98 15.94
N TYR A 91 -14.50 -8.84 14.87
CA TYR A 91 -13.74 -7.62 14.57
C TYR A 91 -14.67 -6.42 14.45
N LEU A 92 -15.71 -6.52 13.60
CA LEU A 92 -16.64 -5.42 13.40
C LEU A 92 -17.40 -5.03 14.68
N LYS A 93 -17.83 -6.01 15.49
CA LYS A 93 -18.52 -5.74 16.76
C LYS A 93 -17.62 -5.03 17.78
N GLN A 94 -16.37 -5.49 17.92
CA GLN A 94 -15.40 -4.85 18.81
C GLN A 94 -15.04 -3.44 18.34
N LEU A 95 -14.86 -3.27 17.02
CA LEU A 95 -14.67 -1.95 16.41
C LEU A 95 -15.81 -1.01 16.78
N LEU A 96 -17.08 -1.39 16.55
CA LEU A 96 -18.22 -0.54 16.90
C LEU A 96 -18.25 -0.17 18.39
N SER A 97 -17.91 -1.13 19.27
CA SER A 97 -17.83 -0.87 20.72
C SER A 97 -16.72 0.13 21.05
N TYR A 98 -15.58 0.06 20.35
CA TYR A 98 -14.48 1.02 20.50
C TYR A 98 -14.84 2.44 20.02
N LEU A 99 -15.78 2.56 19.08
CA LEU A 99 -16.25 3.83 18.55
C LEU A 99 -17.24 4.56 19.47
N ASP A 100 -17.85 3.88 20.45
CA ASP A 100 -18.96 4.42 21.26
C ASP A 100 -18.60 5.65 22.07
N THR A 101 -17.34 5.83 22.42
CA THR A 101 -16.84 6.95 23.21
C THR A 101 -16.14 8.02 22.37
N LYS A 102 -16.21 7.92 21.03
CA LYS A 102 -15.43 8.76 20.12
C LYS A 102 -16.31 9.50 19.10
N ASP A 103 -15.84 10.66 18.66
CA ASP A 103 -16.40 11.34 17.50
C ASP A 103 -15.89 10.71 16.20
N VAL A 104 -16.80 10.30 15.31
CA VAL A 104 -16.48 9.45 14.16
C VAL A 104 -16.92 10.11 12.85
N TYR A 105 -16.05 10.01 11.85
CA TYR A 105 -16.36 10.18 10.44
C TYR A 105 -16.09 8.87 9.71
N VAL A 106 -16.83 8.61 8.63
CA VAL A 106 -16.72 7.39 7.82
C VAL A 106 -16.48 7.75 6.37
N ASN A 107 -15.50 7.13 5.73
CA ASN A 107 -15.33 7.15 4.28
C ASN A 107 -15.51 5.74 3.72
N VAL A 108 -16.58 5.50 2.96
CA VAL A 108 -16.79 4.24 2.26
C VAL A 108 -16.26 4.34 0.84
N ILE A 109 -15.34 3.44 0.48
CA ILE A 109 -14.58 3.47 -0.75
C ILE A 109 -14.85 2.19 -1.55
N SER A 110 -15.63 2.30 -2.61
CA SER A 110 -15.87 1.20 -3.54
C SER A 110 -16.33 1.75 -4.89
N LYS A 111 -15.65 1.37 -5.98
CA LYS A 111 -16.00 1.82 -7.32
C LYS A 111 -17.38 1.30 -7.75
N SER A 112 -17.65 0.01 -7.55
CA SER A 112 -18.94 -0.60 -7.92
C SER A 112 -20.01 -0.46 -6.84
N GLY A 113 -19.61 -0.41 -5.57
CA GLY A 113 -20.51 -0.55 -4.43
C GLY A 113 -21.08 -1.96 -4.21
N SER A 114 -20.66 -2.94 -5.01
CA SER A 114 -21.15 -4.31 -4.97
C SER A 114 -20.17 -5.29 -4.31
N THR A 115 -18.94 -4.87 -4.03
CA THR A 115 -17.98 -5.70 -3.30
C THR A 115 -18.53 -6.04 -1.93
N MET A 116 -18.65 -7.33 -1.62
CA MET A 116 -19.48 -7.83 -0.53
C MET A 116 -18.99 -7.35 0.84
N GLU A 117 -17.69 -7.44 1.09
CA GLU A 117 -17.03 -7.09 2.35
C GLU A 117 -17.30 -5.63 2.75
N PRO A 118 -16.98 -4.61 1.93
CA PRO A 118 -17.29 -3.22 2.27
C PRO A 118 -18.79 -2.93 2.23
N ALA A 119 -19.60 -3.57 1.37
CA ALA A 119 -21.04 -3.34 1.33
C ALA A 119 -21.74 -3.79 2.62
N LEU A 120 -21.38 -4.97 3.15
CA LEU A 120 -21.92 -5.47 4.41
C LEU A 120 -21.45 -4.64 5.60
N ALA A 121 -20.15 -4.33 5.67
CA ALA A 121 -19.61 -3.45 6.71
C ALA A 121 -20.28 -2.08 6.69
N PHE A 122 -20.45 -1.48 5.51
CA PHE A 122 -21.13 -0.19 5.37
C PHE A 122 -22.61 -0.28 5.79
N ARG A 123 -23.33 -1.35 5.47
CA ARG A 123 -24.72 -1.52 5.94
C ARG A 123 -24.82 -1.53 7.46
N VAL A 124 -23.88 -2.18 8.15
CA VAL A 124 -23.85 -2.21 9.63
C VAL A 124 -23.43 -0.85 10.19
N VAL A 125 -22.35 -0.27 9.67
CA VAL A 125 -21.81 1.02 10.12
C VAL A 125 -22.80 2.17 9.84
N LYS A 126 -23.50 2.16 8.70
CA LYS A 126 -24.55 3.14 8.39
C LYS A 126 -25.62 3.14 9.49
N LYS A 127 -26.16 1.98 9.86
CA LYS A 127 -27.14 1.86 10.95
C LYS A 127 -26.58 2.35 12.29
N TYR A 128 -25.31 2.06 12.57
CA TYR A 128 -24.63 2.57 13.76
C TYR A 128 -24.55 4.11 13.76
N MET A 129 -24.10 4.71 12.66
CA MET A 129 -23.97 6.15 12.50
C MET A 129 -25.34 6.85 12.56
N GLU A 130 -26.38 6.29 11.94
CA GLU A 130 -27.75 6.79 11.99
C GLU A 130 -28.30 6.86 13.42
N ARG A 131 -28.09 5.79 14.21
CA ARG A 131 -28.49 5.75 15.62
C ARG A 131 -27.74 6.78 16.46
N ARG A 132 -26.44 6.95 16.20
CA ARG A 132 -25.56 7.82 17.00
C ARG A 132 -25.74 9.31 16.69
N TYR A 133 -25.81 9.67 15.41
CA TYR A 133 -25.76 11.08 14.97
C TYR A 133 -27.08 11.59 14.41
N SER A 134 -28.07 10.71 14.18
CA SER A 134 -29.39 11.09 13.70
C SER A 134 -29.31 12.04 12.49
N LYS A 135 -29.69 13.31 12.64
CA LYS A 135 -29.69 14.32 11.57
C LYS A 135 -28.29 14.68 11.05
N GLU A 136 -27.24 14.50 11.86
CA GLU A 136 -25.86 14.82 11.48
C GLU A 136 -25.15 13.68 10.73
N THR A 137 -25.77 12.49 10.66
CA THR A 137 -25.22 11.31 9.98
C THR A 137 -24.74 11.60 8.57
N ARG A 138 -25.58 12.31 7.79
CA ARG A 138 -25.29 12.66 6.39
C ARG A 138 -23.99 13.45 6.22
N LYS A 139 -23.64 14.30 7.19
CA LYS A 139 -22.42 15.11 7.14
C LYS A 139 -21.16 14.35 7.54
N ARG A 140 -21.33 13.21 8.22
CA ARG A 140 -20.25 12.36 8.76
C ARG A 140 -19.91 11.16 7.88
N ILE A 141 -20.77 10.84 6.90
CA ILE A 141 -20.51 9.82 5.89
C ILE A 141 -20.03 10.50 4.60
N ILE A 142 -18.85 10.10 4.16
CA ILE A 142 -18.26 10.43 2.86
C ILE A 142 -18.23 9.16 2.01
N VAL A 143 -18.43 9.33 0.72
CA VAL A 143 -18.39 8.23 -0.25
C VAL A 143 -17.34 8.53 -1.31
N THR A 144 -16.47 7.55 -1.57
CA THR A 144 -15.54 7.59 -2.70
C THR A 144 -15.90 6.47 -3.67
N THR A 145 -16.51 6.82 -4.81
CA THR A 145 -17.12 5.87 -5.76
C THR A 145 -17.02 6.40 -7.19
N ASP A 146 -17.39 5.58 -8.17
CA ASP A 146 -17.50 5.96 -9.59
C ASP A 146 -18.42 7.20 -9.79
N SER A 147 -18.13 8.02 -10.81
CA SER A 147 -18.87 9.26 -11.11
C SER A 147 -20.27 9.01 -11.68
N GLU A 148 -20.47 7.89 -12.37
CA GLU A 148 -21.67 7.65 -13.18
C GLU A 148 -22.42 6.39 -12.76
N LYS A 149 -21.71 5.33 -12.36
CA LYS A 149 -22.28 3.98 -12.23
C LYS A 149 -22.13 3.42 -10.81
N GLY A 150 -22.78 2.30 -10.56
CA GLY A 150 -22.63 1.52 -9.34
C GLY A 150 -23.69 1.77 -8.27
N ILE A 151 -23.87 0.78 -7.41
CA ILE A 151 -24.88 0.77 -6.35
C ILE A 151 -24.57 1.87 -5.32
N LEU A 152 -23.30 2.04 -4.98
CA LEU A 152 -22.88 3.01 -3.98
C LEU A 152 -23.08 4.45 -4.46
N ARG A 153 -22.92 4.73 -5.76
CA ARG A 153 -23.29 6.02 -6.37
C ARG A 153 -24.77 6.32 -6.22
N LYS A 154 -25.64 5.34 -6.49
CA LYS A 154 -27.09 5.49 -6.29
C LYS A 154 -27.43 5.82 -4.82
N ILE A 155 -26.87 5.06 -3.88
CA ILE A 155 -27.04 5.32 -2.43
C ILE A 155 -26.58 6.74 -2.07
N THR A 156 -25.44 7.17 -2.62
CA THR A 156 -24.87 8.50 -2.37
C THR A 156 -25.81 9.62 -2.83
N LEU A 157 -26.44 9.47 -4.00
CA LEU A 157 -27.39 10.45 -4.53
C LEU A 157 -28.69 10.48 -3.72
N GLU A 158 -29.24 9.32 -3.36
CA GLU A 158 -30.47 9.20 -2.58
C GLU A 158 -30.33 9.80 -1.16
N GLU A 159 -29.19 9.54 -0.51
CA GLU A 159 -28.91 10.00 0.85
C GLU A 159 -28.25 11.40 0.88
N GLY A 160 -27.72 11.83 -0.27
CA GLY A 160 -27.04 13.10 -0.45
C GLY A 160 -25.69 13.21 0.28
N TYR A 161 -24.95 12.11 0.44
CA TYR A 161 -23.63 12.14 1.09
C TYR A 161 -22.62 12.98 0.29
N ARG A 162 -21.58 13.47 0.99
CA ARG A 162 -20.42 14.07 0.33
C ARG A 162 -19.73 13.00 -0.51
N GLN A 163 -19.35 13.34 -1.73
CA GLN A 163 -18.74 12.39 -2.67
C GLN A 163 -17.39 12.86 -3.18
N PHE A 164 -16.49 11.89 -3.35
CA PHE A 164 -15.32 11.97 -4.22
C PHE A 164 -15.37 10.91 -5.32
N ILE A 165 -14.64 11.16 -6.42
CA ILE A 165 -14.71 10.34 -7.62
C ILE A 165 -13.52 9.40 -7.72
N VAL A 166 -13.80 8.13 -8.00
CA VAL A 166 -12.79 7.19 -8.52
C VAL A 166 -12.85 7.24 -10.05
N PRO A 167 -11.76 7.64 -10.74
CA PRO A 167 -11.75 7.68 -12.20
C PRO A 167 -12.07 6.31 -12.84
N THR A 168 -12.88 6.32 -13.90
CA THR A 168 -13.34 5.10 -14.59
C THR A 168 -12.19 4.27 -15.16
N GLU A 169 -11.12 4.91 -15.64
CA GLU A 169 -9.98 4.21 -16.24
C GLU A 169 -8.95 3.73 -15.21
N VAL A 170 -9.06 4.17 -13.95
CA VAL A 170 -8.10 3.79 -12.90
C VAL A 170 -8.58 2.53 -12.20
N GLY A 171 -7.79 1.46 -12.32
CA GLY A 171 -7.96 0.20 -11.61
C GLY A 171 -7.65 0.34 -10.11
N GLY A 172 -8.27 -0.51 -9.27
CA GLY A 172 -8.19 -0.38 -7.82
C GLY A 172 -6.76 -0.36 -7.27
N ARG A 173 -5.91 -1.31 -7.65
CA ARG A 173 -4.51 -1.40 -7.17
C ARG A 173 -3.60 -0.25 -7.63
N TYR A 174 -4.04 0.55 -8.60
CA TYR A 174 -3.35 1.73 -9.11
C TYR A 174 -3.96 3.07 -8.62
N SER A 175 -4.94 3.03 -7.70
CA SER A 175 -5.78 4.19 -7.36
C SER A 175 -5.27 5.08 -6.21
N VAL A 176 -4.06 4.85 -5.69
CA VAL A 176 -3.55 5.56 -4.49
C VAL A 176 -3.45 7.08 -4.67
N PHE A 177 -3.15 7.57 -5.88
CA PHE A 177 -3.08 9.00 -6.20
C PHE A 177 -4.45 9.61 -6.57
N THR A 178 -5.54 8.89 -6.35
CA THR A 178 -6.91 9.39 -6.49
C THR A 178 -7.51 9.65 -5.10
N PRO A 179 -8.73 10.22 -4.97
CA PRO A 179 -9.37 10.38 -3.67
C PRO A 179 -9.49 9.09 -2.82
N VAL A 180 -9.35 7.91 -3.44
CA VAL A 180 -9.24 6.62 -2.76
C VAL A 180 -8.11 6.64 -1.71
N GLY A 181 -6.91 7.06 -2.11
CA GLY A 181 -5.77 7.17 -1.19
C GLY A 181 -5.68 8.54 -0.53
N LEU A 182 -5.86 9.60 -1.31
CA LEU A 182 -5.54 10.97 -0.88
C LEU A 182 -6.39 11.46 0.28
N LEU A 183 -7.68 11.13 0.35
CA LEU A 183 -8.51 11.60 1.46
C LEU A 183 -8.09 10.97 2.80
N PRO A 184 -7.97 9.63 2.94
CA PRO A 184 -7.42 9.04 4.16
C PRO A 184 -6.03 9.56 4.53
N ILE A 185 -5.12 9.72 3.56
CA ILE A 185 -3.75 10.21 3.77
C ILE A 185 -3.77 11.63 4.33
N ALA A 186 -4.60 12.52 3.76
CA ALA A 186 -4.73 13.90 4.25
C ALA A 186 -5.33 13.96 5.66
N VAL A 187 -6.32 13.11 5.98
CA VAL A 187 -6.90 13.05 7.33
C VAL A 187 -5.87 12.58 8.35
N ALA A 188 -4.97 11.67 7.97
CA ALA A 188 -3.84 11.25 8.82
C ALA A 188 -2.79 12.35 9.07
N GLY A 189 -2.96 13.54 8.48
CA GLY A 189 -2.05 14.68 8.66
C GLY A 189 -0.83 14.66 7.73
N ILE A 190 -0.82 13.80 6.72
CA ILE A 190 0.28 13.68 5.75
C ILE A 190 0.10 14.70 4.63
N ASP A 191 1.21 15.30 4.18
CA ASP A 191 1.24 16.24 3.06
C ASP A 191 0.95 15.52 1.72
N ILE A 192 -0.32 15.55 1.31
CA ILE A 192 -0.78 14.97 0.05
C ILE A 192 -0.27 15.72 -1.19
N GLU A 193 0.07 17.01 -1.07
CA GLU A 193 0.64 17.77 -2.19
C GLU A 193 2.07 17.28 -2.46
N ALA A 194 2.89 17.13 -1.41
CA ALA A 194 4.21 16.55 -1.52
C ALA A 194 4.16 15.12 -2.08
N PHE A 195 3.23 14.29 -1.59
CA PHE A 195 3.02 12.92 -2.09
C PHE A 195 2.71 12.89 -3.59
N VAL A 196 1.75 13.68 -4.05
CA VAL A 196 1.38 13.76 -5.47
C VAL A 196 2.52 14.32 -6.31
N ARG A 197 3.24 15.33 -5.81
CA ARG A 197 4.39 15.92 -6.49
C ARG A 197 5.53 14.91 -6.67
N GLY A 198 5.78 14.06 -5.68
CA GLY A 198 6.71 12.95 -5.78
C GLY A 198 6.33 11.95 -6.88
N GLY A 199 5.05 11.56 -6.92
CA GLY A 199 4.52 10.72 -7.99
C GLY A 199 4.67 11.35 -9.38
N ARG A 200 4.36 12.65 -9.54
CA ARG A 200 4.54 13.36 -10.83
C ARG A 200 6.00 13.46 -11.24
N GLN A 201 6.92 13.65 -10.29
CA GLN A 201 8.34 13.66 -10.61
C GLN A 201 8.79 12.30 -11.14
N ALA A 202 8.33 11.20 -10.52
CA ALA A 202 8.61 9.86 -11.02
C ALA A 202 8.08 9.64 -12.45
N GLU A 203 6.89 10.14 -12.79
CA GLU A 203 6.38 10.07 -14.18
C GLU A 203 7.29 10.77 -15.18
N LEU A 204 7.86 11.93 -14.81
CA LEU A 204 8.82 12.67 -15.63
C LEU A 204 10.15 11.92 -15.76
N ASP A 205 10.71 11.47 -14.64
CA ASP A 205 11.99 10.76 -14.58
C ASP A 205 11.96 9.42 -15.35
N PHE A 206 10.78 8.76 -15.41
CA PHE A 206 10.60 7.47 -16.08
C PHE A 206 9.88 7.57 -17.44
N SER A 207 9.88 8.76 -18.03
CA SER A 207 9.30 9.01 -19.36
C SER A 207 10.15 8.49 -20.51
N SER A 208 11.47 8.35 -20.31
CA SER A 208 12.41 7.83 -21.32
C SER A 208 12.42 6.30 -21.39
N ASP A 209 12.86 5.72 -22.51
CA ASP A 209 12.91 4.26 -22.72
C ASP A 209 14.06 3.56 -21.97
N SER A 210 14.89 4.31 -21.26
CA SER A 210 16.00 3.81 -20.43
C SER A 210 15.99 4.55 -19.10
N ASN A 211 15.41 3.91 -18.10
CA ASN A 211 15.26 4.45 -16.76
C ASN A 211 15.22 3.32 -15.72
N SER A 212 15.32 3.64 -14.44
CA SER A 212 15.41 2.63 -13.39
C SER A 212 14.15 1.76 -13.25
N ALA A 213 12.95 2.24 -13.61
CA ALA A 213 11.73 1.42 -13.59
C ALA A 213 11.76 0.37 -14.71
N VAL A 214 12.34 0.71 -15.87
CA VAL A 214 12.62 -0.22 -16.96
C VAL A 214 13.67 -1.26 -16.53
N ASP A 215 14.77 -0.80 -15.93
CA ASP A 215 15.84 -1.69 -15.46
C ASP A 215 15.33 -2.68 -14.40
N TYR A 216 14.50 -2.23 -13.46
CA TYR A 216 13.87 -3.11 -12.47
C TYR A 216 12.97 -4.16 -13.13
N ALA A 217 12.06 -3.76 -14.03
CA ALA A 217 11.19 -4.70 -14.73
C ALA A 217 11.97 -5.75 -15.53
N TYR A 218 13.04 -5.35 -16.23
CA TYR A 218 13.88 -6.28 -16.98
C TYR A 218 14.68 -7.22 -16.08
N ASN A 219 15.24 -6.74 -14.98
CA ASN A 219 15.98 -7.59 -14.04
C ASN A 219 15.07 -8.68 -13.46
N ARG A 220 13.84 -8.32 -13.05
CA ARG A 220 12.83 -9.28 -12.60
C ARG A 220 12.50 -10.30 -13.67
N TYR A 221 12.25 -9.84 -14.90
CA TYR A 221 11.91 -10.72 -16.01
C TYR A 221 13.07 -11.66 -16.38
N ALA A 222 14.31 -11.18 -16.39
CA ALA A 222 15.49 -11.99 -16.64
C ALA A 222 15.65 -13.09 -15.59
N LEU A 223 15.48 -12.76 -14.30
CA LEU A 223 15.50 -13.73 -13.20
C LEU A 223 14.36 -14.74 -13.33
N TYR A 224 13.15 -14.30 -13.66
CA TYR A 224 12.04 -15.20 -13.95
C TYR A 224 12.39 -16.19 -15.08
N LYS A 225 13.04 -15.73 -16.15
CA LYS A 225 13.50 -16.60 -17.26
C LYS A 225 14.64 -17.54 -16.88
N GLN A 226 15.41 -17.21 -15.85
CA GLN A 226 16.44 -18.08 -15.26
C GLN A 226 15.84 -19.13 -14.29
N GLY A 227 14.53 -19.09 -14.01
CA GLY A 227 13.84 -20.09 -13.20
C GLY A 227 13.55 -19.66 -11.76
N TYR A 228 13.86 -18.42 -11.38
CA TYR A 228 13.39 -17.86 -10.11
C TYR A 228 11.86 -17.74 -10.14
N SER A 229 11.21 -18.20 -9.08
CA SER A 229 9.74 -18.23 -8.98
C SER A 229 9.21 -17.29 -7.90
N VAL A 230 10.07 -16.77 -7.02
CA VAL A 230 9.70 -15.89 -5.91
C VAL A 230 10.52 -14.61 -5.95
N GLU A 231 9.86 -13.47 -5.76
CA GLU A 231 10.53 -12.22 -5.42
C GLU A 231 10.18 -11.84 -3.99
N LEU A 232 11.21 -11.54 -3.19
CA LEU A 232 11.06 -11.03 -1.84
C LEU A 232 11.30 -9.53 -1.81
N LEU A 233 10.25 -8.75 -1.57
CA LEU A 233 10.43 -7.34 -1.20
C LEU A 233 10.85 -7.25 0.27
N ALA A 234 12.02 -6.66 0.52
CA ALA A 234 12.63 -6.57 1.84
C ALA A 234 12.83 -5.11 2.25
N SER A 235 12.70 -4.82 3.55
CA SER A 235 13.12 -3.55 4.14
C SER A 235 13.49 -3.72 5.61
N PHE A 236 14.24 -2.75 6.16
CA PHE A 236 14.66 -2.75 7.57
C PHE A 236 13.81 -1.83 8.46
N GLU A 237 12.72 -1.28 7.93
CA GLU A 237 11.89 -0.28 8.60
C GLU A 237 10.48 -0.85 8.84
N PRO A 238 10.06 -1.08 10.10
CA PRO A 238 8.80 -1.77 10.40
C PRO A 238 7.56 -1.01 9.93
N ARG A 239 7.63 0.31 9.72
CA ARG A 239 6.53 1.10 9.15
C ARG A 239 6.23 0.77 7.67
N LEU A 240 7.15 0.11 6.96
CA LEU A 240 6.97 -0.26 5.56
C LEU A 240 6.18 -1.56 5.37
N ASN A 241 5.78 -2.25 6.44
CA ASN A 241 5.02 -3.50 6.36
C ASN A 241 3.76 -3.40 5.48
N LYS A 242 3.05 -2.27 5.47
CA LYS A 242 1.87 -2.10 4.60
C LYS A 242 2.19 -1.64 3.20
N LEU A 243 3.34 -0.98 2.99
CA LEU A 243 3.88 -0.78 1.65
C LEU A 243 4.21 -2.12 0.99
N HIS A 244 4.76 -3.07 1.75
CA HIS A 244 4.99 -4.45 1.30
C HIS A 244 3.69 -5.16 0.88
N GLU A 245 2.61 -5.06 1.68
CA GLU A 245 1.30 -5.61 1.32
C GLU A 245 0.70 -4.96 0.06
N TRP A 246 0.84 -3.64 -0.09
CA TRP A 246 0.40 -2.94 -1.30
C TRP A 246 1.19 -3.40 -2.54
N TRP A 247 2.51 -3.54 -2.43
CA TRP A 247 3.38 -4.02 -3.50
C TRP A 247 3.01 -5.46 -3.93
N LYS A 248 2.71 -6.35 -2.97
CA LYS A 248 2.23 -7.71 -3.27
C LYS A 248 0.96 -7.68 -4.10
N GLN A 249 -0.01 -6.83 -3.75
CA GLN A 249 -1.22 -6.69 -4.56
C GLN A 249 -0.89 -6.17 -5.96
N LEU A 250 -0.05 -5.14 -6.05
CA LEU A 250 0.31 -4.50 -7.31
C LEU A 250 0.90 -5.50 -8.30
N PHE A 251 1.93 -6.26 -7.92
CA PHE A 251 2.58 -7.23 -8.80
C PHE A 251 1.77 -8.52 -8.94
N GLY A 252 1.25 -9.07 -7.83
CA GLY A 252 0.56 -10.35 -7.82
C GLY A 252 -0.73 -10.35 -8.64
N GLU A 253 -1.58 -9.32 -8.51
CA GLU A 253 -2.80 -9.24 -9.32
C GLU A 253 -2.49 -8.85 -10.77
N SER A 254 -1.44 -8.09 -11.04
CA SER A 254 -1.10 -7.65 -12.41
C SER A 254 -0.41 -8.74 -13.23
N GLU A 255 0.46 -9.57 -12.63
CA GLU A 255 1.29 -10.55 -13.32
C GLU A 255 0.80 -12.00 -13.19
N GLY A 256 0.11 -12.33 -12.10
CA GLY A 256 -0.35 -13.69 -11.78
C GLY A 256 -1.51 -14.16 -12.67
N LYS A 257 -1.23 -14.40 -13.94
CA LYS A 257 -2.21 -14.71 -15.00
C LYS A 257 -1.68 -15.78 -15.92
N GLU A 258 -2.56 -16.57 -16.51
CA GLU A 258 -2.19 -17.57 -17.53
C GLU A 258 -1.10 -18.56 -17.06
N ASN A 259 -1.05 -18.86 -15.76
CA ASN A 259 0.01 -19.65 -15.11
C ASN A 259 1.44 -19.08 -15.26
N LYS A 260 1.55 -17.75 -15.40
CA LYS A 260 2.80 -16.98 -15.46
C LYS A 260 2.92 -16.06 -14.24
N GLY A 261 4.09 -15.44 -14.12
CA GLY A 261 4.38 -14.40 -13.12
C GLY A 261 5.23 -14.92 -11.97
N LEU A 262 5.94 -13.99 -11.32
CA LEU A 262 6.63 -14.25 -10.06
C LEU A 262 5.62 -14.30 -8.93
N TYR A 263 5.86 -15.16 -7.93
CA TYR A 263 5.12 -15.11 -6.68
C TYR A 263 5.67 -13.97 -5.81
N PRO A 264 4.88 -12.91 -5.53
CA PRO A 264 5.35 -11.79 -4.72
C PRO A 264 5.25 -12.16 -3.23
N SER A 265 6.39 -12.16 -2.56
CA SER A 265 6.50 -12.36 -1.12
C SER A 265 7.28 -11.20 -0.49
N THR A 266 7.27 -11.11 0.83
CA THR A 266 7.75 -9.93 1.57
C THR A 266 8.39 -10.31 2.90
N VAL A 267 9.42 -9.58 3.31
CA VAL A 267 10.11 -9.75 4.60
C VAL A 267 10.41 -8.41 5.25
N ASN A 268 10.42 -8.39 6.58
CA ASN A 268 10.75 -7.22 7.39
C ASN A 268 11.98 -7.53 8.23
N TYR A 269 13.11 -6.98 7.82
CA TYR A 269 14.39 -7.16 8.49
C TYR A 269 14.57 -6.15 9.63
N SER A 270 15.39 -6.47 10.64
CA SER A 270 16.08 -7.75 10.86
C SER A 270 15.18 -8.87 11.41
N THR A 271 13.93 -8.59 11.77
CA THR A 271 13.01 -9.57 12.40
C THR A 271 12.93 -10.89 11.65
N ASP A 272 12.68 -10.86 10.34
CA ASP A 272 12.47 -12.06 9.54
C ASP A 272 13.76 -12.81 9.19
N LEU A 273 14.94 -12.21 9.44
CA LEU A 273 16.22 -12.95 9.41
C LEU A 273 16.24 -14.03 10.50
N HIS A 274 15.53 -13.79 11.62
CA HIS A 274 15.38 -14.73 12.73
C HIS A 274 14.16 -15.65 12.58
N ALA A 275 13.53 -15.68 11.40
CA ALA A 275 12.45 -16.60 11.07
C ALA A 275 12.78 -17.39 9.80
N ILE A 276 12.93 -16.71 8.67
CA ILE A 276 13.19 -17.32 7.36
C ILE A 276 14.59 -17.02 6.80
N GLY A 277 15.42 -16.24 7.50
CA GLY A 277 16.77 -15.90 7.05
C GLY A 277 17.63 -17.13 6.70
N GLN A 278 17.50 -18.21 7.48
CA GLN A 278 18.14 -19.50 7.17
C GLN A 278 17.72 -20.06 5.80
N PHE A 279 16.42 -19.98 5.45
CA PHE A 279 15.93 -20.46 4.16
C PHE A 279 16.41 -19.57 3.01
N ILE A 280 16.49 -18.25 3.23
CA ILE A 280 17.01 -17.32 2.23
C ILE A 280 18.50 -17.65 1.97
N GLN A 281 19.29 -17.76 3.04
CA GLN A 281 20.73 -18.01 2.96
C GLN A 281 21.12 -19.39 2.41
N GLU A 282 20.42 -20.47 2.77
CA GLU A 282 20.85 -21.86 2.46
C GLU A 282 19.73 -22.79 1.95
N GLY A 283 18.50 -22.28 1.80
CA GLY A 283 17.38 -23.03 1.23
C GLY A 283 17.46 -23.18 -0.29
N SER A 284 16.35 -23.60 -0.90
CA SER A 284 16.28 -23.76 -2.36
C SER A 284 16.44 -22.40 -3.07
N ARG A 285 17.26 -22.35 -4.13
CA ARG A 285 17.54 -21.15 -4.95
C ARG A 285 16.40 -20.81 -5.90
N ILE A 286 15.24 -20.53 -5.33
CA ILE A 286 14.00 -20.20 -6.05
C ILE A 286 13.64 -18.72 -5.98
N MET A 287 14.36 -17.95 -5.16
CA MET A 287 14.04 -16.55 -4.88
C MET A 287 15.21 -15.59 -5.14
N PHE A 288 14.83 -14.35 -5.42
CA PHE A 288 15.71 -13.18 -5.36
C PHE A 288 15.06 -12.12 -4.47
N GLU A 289 15.85 -11.14 -4.03
CA GLU A 289 15.38 -10.05 -3.18
C GLU A 289 15.38 -8.71 -3.91
N THR A 290 14.41 -7.87 -3.55
CA THR A 290 14.37 -6.45 -3.85
C THR A 290 14.37 -5.70 -2.51
N LEU A 291 15.51 -5.12 -2.14
CA LEU A 291 15.73 -4.44 -0.88
C LEU A 291 15.49 -2.93 -1.02
N ILE A 292 14.49 -2.41 -0.30
CA ILE A 292 14.21 -0.98 -0.23
C ILE A 292 14.84 -0.37 1.02
N HIS A 293 15.45 0.81 0.87
CA HIS A 293 16.04 1.55 1.98
C HIS A 293 15.81 3.06 1.82
N PHE A 294 15.63 3.74 2.95
CA PHE A 294 15.59 5.19 3.02
C PHE A 294 16.79 5.66 3.84
N ASP A 295 17.63 6.52 3.26
CA ASP A 295 18.89 6.95 3.89
C ASP A 295 18.65 7.78 5.16
N ASN A 296 17.56 8.54 5.17
CA ASN A 296 17.14 9.36 6.32
C ASN A 296 15.76 8.94 6.82
N ILE A 297 15.74 8.49 8.07
CA ILE A 297 14.54 8.20 8.85
C ILE A 297 14.51 9.20 10.01
N GLU A 298 13.33 9.74 10.30
CA GLU A 298 13.17 10.72 11.38
C GLU A 298 13.36 10.08 12.76
N GLU A 299 14.02 10.82 13.65
CA GLU A 299 14.43 10.40 15.00
C GLU A 299 15.46 9.24 15.00
N ASP A 300 16.30 9.20 16.03
CA ASP A 300 17.31 8.17 16.21
C ASP A 300 17.70 8.08 17.69
N ILE A 301 18.44 7.04 18.05
CA ILE A 301 19.01 6.88 19.38
C ILE A 301 20.41 6.30 19.29
N GLU A 302 21.34 6.92 20.01
CA GLU A 302 22.71 6.43 20.13
C GLU A 302 22.78 5.27 21.13
N ILE A 303 23.64 4.29 20.82
CA ILE A 303 23.96 3.23 21.76
C ILE A 303 24.76 3.81 22.92
N PRO A 304 24.26 3.71 24.18
CA PRO A 304 24.98 4.20 25.33
C PRO A 304 26.22 3.34 25.62
N PHE A 305 27.27 3.96 26.14
CA PHE A 305 28.41 3.24 26.69
C PHE A 305 28.02 2.54 28.00
N ALA A 306 28.35 1.26 28.15
CA ALA A 306 28.13 0.49 29.36
C ALA A 306 29.47 0.20 30.07
N ALA A 307 29.65 0.70 31.30
CA ALA A 307 30.92 0.58 32.02
C ALA A 307 31.38 -0.88 32.23
N GLU A 308 30.45 -1.80 32.48
CA GLU A 308 30.76 -3.22 32.71
C GLU A 308 30.90 -4.03 31.42
N ASN A 309 30.34 -3.55 30.30
CA ASN A 309 30.39 -4.18 28.97
C ASN A 309 30.11 -5.70 28.97
N ILE A 310 29.16 -6.17 29.78
CA ILE A 310 28.88 -7.61 29.95
C ILE A 310 28.44 -8.26 28.63
N ASP A 311 27.74 -7.50 27.78
CA ASP A 311 27.27 -7.94 26.46
C ASP A 311 28.35 -7.86 25.36
N GLY A 312 29.49 -7.23 25.64
CA GLY A 312 30.56 -7.02 24.68
C GLY A 312 30.26 -5.99 23.60
N LEU A 313 29.19 -5.19 23.71
CA LEU A 313 28.69 -4.31 22.64
C LEU A 313 29.23 -2.87 22.67
N ASN A 314 30.14 -2.52 23.58
CA ASN A 314 30.72 -1.17 23.64
C ASN A 314 31.44 -0.72 22.35
N TYR A 315 31.80 -1.62 21.45
CA TYR A 315 32.34 -1.24 20.13
C TYR A 315 31.30 -0.53 19.24
N LEU A 316 30.01 -0.60 19.60
CA LEU A 316 28.90 0.12 18.99
C LEU A 316 28.54 1.41 19.74
N ALA A 317 29.10 1.66 20.92
CA ALA A 317 28.76 2.85 21.71
C ALA A 317 29.05 4.14 20.92
N GLY A 318 28.10 5.08 20.96
CA GLY A 318 28.14 6.33 20.19
C GLY A 318 27.76 6.19 18.71
N ARG A 319 27.52 4.98 18.19
CA ARG A 319 26.82 4.80 16.92
C ARG A 319 25.31 4.91 17.14
N SER A 320 24.61 5.41 16.15
CA SER A 320 23.15 5.44 16.18
C SER A 320 22.54 4.08 15.79
N MET A 321 21.30 3.84 16.20
CA MET A 321 20.56 2.64 15.78
C MET A 321 20.35 2.62 14.27
N ASN A 322 20.08 3.77 13.64
CA ASN A 322 19.94 3.82 12.18
C ASN A 322 21.26 3.51 11.45
N ASP A 323 22.40 3.98 11.96
CA ASP A 323 23.72 3.66 11.39
C ASP A 323 24.03 2.16 11.45
N ILE A 324 23.71 1.53 12.58
CA ILE A 324 23.85 0.07 12.76
C ILE A 324 22.90 -0.67 11.82
N ASN A 325 21.66 -0.17 11.66
CA ASN A 325 20.66 -0.76 10.78
C ASN A 325 21.08 -0.66 9.31
N ALA A 326 21.63 0.48 8.87
CA ALA A 326 22.17 0.69 7.52
C ALA A 326 23.36 -0.24 7.23
N THR A 327 24.26 -0.41 8.21
CA THR A 327 25.37 -1.38 8.09
C THR A 327 24.85 -2.81 8.02
N SER A 328 23.83 -3.15 8.82
CA SER A 328 23.20 -4.49 8.81
C SER A 328 22.54 -4.79 7.46
N LYS A 329 21.87 -3.80 6.85
CA LYS A 329 21.33 -3.88 5.50
C LYS A 329 22.39 -4.28 4.49
N ASP A 330 23.53 -3.61 4.49
CA ASP A 330 24.60 -3.92 3.54
C ASP A 330 25.24 -5.29 3.82
N GLY A 331 25.43 -5.65 5.09
CA GLY A 331 25.95 -6.97 5.48
C GLY A 331 25.03 -8.13 5.04
N VAL A 332 23.71 -7.97 5.22
CA VAL A 332 22.72 -8.98 4.79
C VAL A 332 22.69 -9.10 3.28
N ALA A 333 22.68 -7.98 2.55
CA ALA A 333 22.68 -8.02 1.09
C ALA A 333 23.92 -8.73 0.54
N LEU A 334 25.10 -8.45 1.10
CA LEU A 334 26.34 -9.14 0.74
C LEU A 334 26.29 -10.64 1.05
N ALA A 335 25.85 -11.02 2.25
CA ALA A 335 25.75 -12.42 2.65
C ALA A 335 24.78 -13.22 1.75
N HIS A 336 23.65 -12.61 1.39
CA HIS A 336 22.67 -13.23 0.50
C HIS A 336 23.19 -13.33 -0.94
N GLU A 337 23.86 -12.29 -1.45
CA GLU A 337 24.54 -12.32 -2.76
C GLU A 337 25.61 -13.44 -2.81
N GLU A 338 26.46 -13.56 -1.80
CA GLU A 338 27.46 -14.63 -1.66
C GLU A 338 26.81 -16.03 -1.50
N GLY A 339 25.62 -16.08 -0.89
CA GLY A 339 24.79 -17.28 -0.78
C GLY A 339 24.07 -17.69 -2.07
N GLY A 340 24.23 -16.92 -3.15
CA GLY A 340 23.61 -17.17 -4.45
C GLY A 340 22.16 -16.69 -4.55
N VAL A 341 21.74 -15.72 -3.74
CA VAL A 341 20.46 -15.03 -3.85
C VAL A 341 20.72 -13.66 -4.50
N PRO A 342 20.21 -13.40 -5.72
CA PRO A 342 20.36 -12.09 -6.33
C PRO A 342 19.63 -11.01 -5.51
N VAL A 343 20.27 -9.86 -5.32
CA VAL A 343 19.69 -8.74 -4.56
C VAL A 343 19.65 -7.48 -5.43
N ILE A 344 18.45 -6.98 -5.70
CA ILE A 344 18.20 -5.68 -6.31
C ILE A 344 18.07 -4.65 -5.19
N ARG A 345 18.74 -3.49 -5.29
CA ARG A 345 18.68 -2.45 -4.25
C ARG A 345 18.02 -1.17 -4.78
N ILE A 346 17.06 -0.64 -4.02
CA ILE A 346 16.36 0.62 -4.28
C ILE A 346 16.53 1.52 -3.07
N GLU A 347 17.36 2.55 -3.20
CA GLU A 347 17.62 3.50 -2.11
C GLU A 347 17.00 4.87 -2.42
N LEU A 348 16.40 5.49 -1.40
CA LEU A 348 15.79 6.83 -1.48
C LEU A 348 16.33 7.75 -0.38
N PRO A 349 16.44 9.06 -0.62
CA PRO A 349 17.05 9.99 0.34
C PRO A 349 16.36 10.09 1.71
N LYS A 350 15.02 10.08 1.76
CA LYS A 350 14.28 10.32 3.00
C LYS A 350 12.95 9.58 3.01
N LEU A 351 12.56 9.02 4.15
CA LEU A 351 11.21 8.51 4.36
C LEU A 351 10.24 9.67 4.61
N ASP A 352 9.71 10.26 3.54
CA ASP A 352 8.70 11.32 3.59
C ASP A 352 7.61 11.14 2.51
N ALA A 353 6.58 11.98 2.55
CA ALA A 353 5.47 11.94 1.62
C ALA A 353 5.92 11.98 0.15
N TYR A 354 6.87 12.85 -0.18
CA TYR A 354 7.35 13.01 -1.54
C TYR A 354 8.03 11.73 -2.04
N HIS A 355 8.97 11.18 -1.28
CA HIS A 355 9.75 10.01 -1.70
C HIS A 355 8.91 8.74 -1.69
N VAL A 356 7.96 8.59 -0.77
CA VAL A 356 6.98 7.48 -0.82
C VAL A 356 6.11 7.59 -2.06
N GLY A 357 5.62 8.78 -2.41
CA GLY A 357 4.90 9.01 -3.67
C GLY A 357 5.74 8.67 -4.91
N TYR A 358 7.00 9.08 -4.92
CA TYR A 358 7.95 8.75 -5.98
C TYR A 358 8.14 7.22 -6.12
N LEU A 359 8.36 6.51 -5.01
CA LEU A 359 8.55 5.06 -4.97
C LEU A 359 7.31 4.29 -5.42
N MET A 360 6.11 4.70 -4.99
CA MET A 360 4.88 4.03 -5.42
C MET A 360 4.65 4.17 -6.92
N MET A 361 4.92 5.35 -7.50
CA MET A 361 4.83 5.54 -8.95
C MET A 361 5.91 4.75 -9.71
N PHE A 362 7.14 4.68 -9.18
CA PHE A 362 8.19 3.80 -9.71
C PHE A 362 7.71 2.35 -9.83
N PHE A 363 7.12 1.80 -8.76
CA PHE A 363 6.61 0.43 -8.78
C PHE A 363 5.42 0.25 -9.71
N MET A 364 4.49 1.20 -9.75
CA MET A 364 3.33 1.15 -10.66
C MET A 364 3.78 1.10 -12.12
N LYS A 365 4.75 1.94 -12.50
CA LYS A 365 5.37 1.96 -13.83
C LYS A 365 6.07 0.63 -14.14
N ALA A 366 6.94 0.17 -13.25
CA ALA A 366 7.70 -1.07 -13.44
C ALA A 366 6.78 -2.30 -13.56
N CYS A 367 5.70 -2.35 -12.79
CA CYS A 367 4.70 -3.41 -12.86
C CYS A 367 4.03 -3.48 -14.23
N VAL A 368 3.66 -2.34 -14.83
CA VAL A 368 3.06 -2.32 -16.18
C VAL A 368 4.06 -2.83 -17.22
N ILE A 369 5.31 -2.37 -17.16
CA ILE A 369 6.38 -2.85 -18.07
C ILE A 369 6.59 -4.35 -17.91
N SER A 370 6.67 -4.83 -16.67
CA SER A 370 6.94 -6.23 -16.35
C SER A 370 5.81 -7.16 -16.78
N ALA A 371 4.54 -6.78 -16.59
CA ALA A 371 3.40 -7.52 -17.11
C ALA A 371 3.39 -7.59 -18.65
N ASN A 372 3.78 -6.51 -19.32
CA ASN A 372 3.91 -6.49 -20.78
C ASN A 372 5.02 -7.46 -21.25
N LEU A 373 6.14 -7.56 -20.52
CA LEU A 373 7.21 -8.54 -20.80
C LEU A 373 6.73 -10.00 -20.64
N LEU A 374 5.75 -10.23 -19.76
CA LEU A 374 5.09 -11.53 -19.58
C LEU A 374 3.95 -11.80 -20.59
N GLU A 375 3.65 -10.82 -21.45
CA GLU A 375 2.54 -10.85 -22.41
C GLU A 375 1.19 -11.11 -21.71
N VAL A 376 0.96 -10.48 -20.56
CA VAL A 376 -0.31 -10.55 -19.82
C VAL A 376 -0.90 -9.15 -19.61
N ASN A 377 -2.22 -9.05 -19.45
CA ASN A 377 -2.87 -7.76 -19.19
C ASN A 377 -2.58 -7.26 -17.75
N PRO A 378 -1.88 -6.12 -17.54
CA PRO A 378 -1.61 -5.62 -16.20
C PRO A 378 -2.83 -5.07 -15.46
N PHE A 379 -3.95 -4.82 -16.15
CA PHE A 379 -5.04 -4.00 -15.62
C PHE A 379 -6.31 -4.76 -15.26
N ASP A 380 -6.45 -6.01 -15.70
CA ASP A 380 -7.57 -6.88 -15.31
C ASP A 380 -7.20 -7.85 -14.18
N GLN A 381 -8.19 -8.61 -13.70
CA GLN A 381 -8.03 -9.62 -12.65
C GLN A 381 -9.09 -10.74 -12.73
N PRO A 382 -9.28 -11.42 -13.87
CA PRO A 382 -10.41 -12.34 -14.08
C PRO A 382 -10.49 -13.49 -13.05
N GLY A 383 -9.35 -13.96 -12.55
CA GLY A 383 -9.28 -15.09 -11.62
C GLY A 383 -10.04 -14.87 -10.29
N VAL A 384 -10.17 -13.62 -9.84
CA VAL A 384 -10.85 -13.32 -8.56
C VAL A 384 -12.36 -13.57 -8.61
N GLU A 385 -12.96 -13.65 -9.80
CA GLU A 385 -14.41 -13.88 -9.93
C GLU A 385 -14.80 -15.34 -9.64
N ALA A 386 -13.87 -16.29 -9.76
CA ALA A 386 -14.13 -17.71 -9.55
C ALA A 386 -14.59 -18.00 -8.10
N TYR A 387 -13.83 -17.53 -7.10
CA TYR A 387 -14.20 -17.74 -5.70
C TYR A 387 -15.44 -16.92 -5.32
N LYS A 388 -15.60 -15.70 -5.86
CA LYS A 388 -16.78 -14.86 -5.61
C LYS A 388 -18.07 -15.53 -6.06
N LYS A 389 -18.07 -16.12 -7.27
CA LYS A 389 -19.21 -16.87 -7.79
C LYS A 389 -19.54 -18.07 -6.90
N LYS A 390 -18.53 -18.86 -6.52
CA LYS A 390 -18.73 -20.03 -5.64
C LYS A 390 -19.24 -19.66 -4.26
N MET A 391 -18.70 -18.61 -3.66
CA MET A 391 -19.18 -18.07 -2.38
C MET A 391 -20.65 -17.64 -2.48
N LEU A 392 -21.04 -16.95 -3.55
CA LEU A 392 -22.43 -16.52 -3.77
C LEU A 392 -23.40 -17.68 -3.99
N GLU A 393 -22.95 -18.77 -4.64
CA GLU A 393 -23.74 -20.00 -4.79
C GLU A 393 -24.05 -20.60 -3.40
N LEU A 394 -23.01 -20.83 -2.59
CA LEU A 394 -23.16 -21.40 -1.24
C LEU A 394 -24.04 -20.54 -0.32
N LEU A 395 -23.85 -19.22 -0.31
CA LEU A 395 -24.66 -18.31 0.51
C LEU A 395 -26.15 -18.28 0.11
N LYS A 396 -26.47 -18.60 -1.14
CA LYS A 396 -27.85 -18.68 -1.62
C LYS A 396 -28.50 -20.03 -1.36
N GLU A 397 -27.72 -21.08 -1.15
CA GLU A 397 -28.24 -22.39 -0.72
C GLU A 397 -28.64 -22.35 0.76
N ASP A 398 -27.86 -21.66 1.59
CA ASP A 398 -28.13 -21.46 3.02
C ASP A 398 -29.10 -20.28 3.30
N VAL A 399 -30.28 -20.27 2.66
CA VAL A 399 -31.25 -19.18 2.85
C VAL A 399 -31.77 -19.14 4.29
N VAL A 400 -31.33 -18.16 5.06
CA VAL A 400 -31.92 -17.83 6.36
C VAL A 400 -33.29 -17.20 6.13
N LYS A 401 -34.36 -17.84 6.63
CA LYS A 401 -35.69 -17.21 6.69
C LYS A 401 -35.64 -16.03 7.65
N VAL A 402 -35.43 -14.82 7.11
CA VAL A 402 -35.53 -13.58 7.88
C VAL A 402 -37.01 -13.39 8.25
N ARG A 403 -37.35 -13.50 9.54
CA ARG A 403 -38.66 -13.06 10.01
C ARG A 403 -38.70 -11.53 9.93
N ALA A 404 -39.69 -11.02 9.20
CA ALA A 404 -39.93 -9.59 9.00
C ALA A 404 -40.18 -8.86 10.31
#